data_AF-A0A1E4Q5T5-F1
#
_entry.id   AF-A0A1E4Q5T5-F1
#
_cell.length_a   1.000
_cell.length_b   1.000
_cell.length_c   1.000
_cell.angle_alpha   90.00
_cell.angle_beta   90.00
_cell.angle_gamma   90.00
#
_symmetry.space_group_name_H-M   'P 1'
#
loop_
_entity.id
_entity.type
_entity.pdbx_description
1 polymer ?
#
loop_
_entity_poly.entity_id
_entity_poly.type
_entity_poly.pdbx_seq_one_letter_code
_entity_poly.pdbx_strand_id
1 'polypeptide(L)'
;MAQWYFSYGKNTDRVGPLDDAQAREQARRQPDGYCWREGFTEWQPIRSVAELGGSAVMAPPPAPPARGSSADEIDYRIVGTDMQFVEVELDPGESAIAEAGALMYKEAAVQMDTVFGDGSTASQGGGLMDKLLSAGKRVITGESLFTTVFTHTGSGKAKVAFAAPYPGTVMAMKLSEHGGRLICQKDSFLAGARGVQLGIFFQRKILTGLFGGEGFIMQKLEGDGWVFVHAGGTVVQRELKAGERLDVDTGCVVAFHDTVNMDIKPVGGIKSMFFGGEGMFLATLTGPGTVWLQSLPFSRMAGRMLAAAPQGGGQRRGEGSILGGLGDILGGDRNF
;
A
#
# COMPACT_ATOMS: atom_id res chain seq x y z
N MET A 1 -23.15 53.86 -2.46
CA MET A 1 -23.93 53.00 -3.37
C MET A 1 -23.10 52.84 -4.61
N ALA A 2 -22.71 51.61 -4.96
CA ALA A 2 -21.98 51.40 -6.20
C ALA A 2 -22.97 51.52 -7.37
N GLN A 3 -22.52 52.15 -8.47
CA GLN A 3 -23.29 52.20 -9.71
C GLN A 3 -22.83 51.07 -10.62
N TRP A 4 -23.75 50.17 -10.96
CA TRP A 4 -23.50 49.01 -11.79
C TRP A 4 -23.99 49.21 -13.22
N TYR A 5 -23.24 48.69 -14.17
CA TYR A 5 -23.60 48.64 -15.58
C TYR A 5 -23.53 47.19 -16.05
N PHE A 6 -24.45 46.79 -16.93
CA PHE A 6 -24.55 45.45 -17.49
C PHE A 6 -24.53 45.52 -19.03
N SER A 7 -23.95 44.50 -19.67
CA SER A 7 -23.84 44.38 -21.13
C SER A 7 -24.08 42.94 -21.56
N TYR A 8 -24.94 42.74 -22.56
CA TYR A 8 -25.40 41.41 -23.01
C TYR A 8 -25.12 41.12 -24.49
N GLY A 9 -24.22 41.87 -25.14
CA GLY A 9 -23.89 41.67 -26.55
C GLY A 9 -22.89 42.69 -27.11
N LYS A 10 -22.65 42.67 -28.44
CA LYS A 10 -21.69 43.58 -29.11
C LYS A 10 -22.18 45.04 -29.07
N ASN A 11 -21.81 45.72 -27.99
CA ASN A 11 -21.64 47.17 -27.83
C ASN A 11 -22.85 48.12 -27.93
N THR A 12 -24.10 47.64 -27.96
CA THR A 12 -25.29 48.53 -27.99
C THR A 12 -26.30 48.34 -26.86
N ASP A 13 -26.39 47.15 -26.25
CA ASP A 13 -27.32 46.93 -25.13
C ASP A 13 -26.60 47.05 -23.79
N ARG A 14 -26.52 48.29 -23.27
CA ARG A 14 -26.01 48.59 -21.93
C ARG A 14 -27.14 48.98 -21.00
N VAL A 15 -27.19 48.37 -19.82
CA VAL A 15 -28.19 48.64 -18.78
C VAL A 15 -27.48 49.20 -17.55
N GLY A 16 -27.80 50.44 -17.15
CA GLY A 16 -27.24 51.10 -15.97
C GLY A 16 -27.30 52.62 -16.07
N PRO A 17 -26.94 53.35 -15.00
CA PRO A 17 -26.46 52.85 -13.71
C PRO A 17 -27.58 52.20 -12.88
N LEU A 18 -27.30 51.04 -12.29
CA LEU A 18 -28.16 50.35 -11.32
C LEU A 18 -27.53 50.44 -9.93
N ASP A 19 -28.36 50.55 -8.89
CA ASP A 19 -27.89 50.39 -7.51
C ASP A 19 -27.62 48.91 -7.16
N ASP A 20 -27.04 48.66 -5.99
CA ASP A 20 -26.64 47.31 -5.55
C ASP A 20 -27.81 46.31 -5.50
N ALA A 21 -29.03 46.77 -5.18
CA ALA A 21 -30.21 45.91 -5.10
C ALA A 21 -30.73 45.57 -6.50
N GLN A 22 -30.81 46.58 -7.36
CA GLN A 22 -31.21 46.44 -8.77
C GLN A 22 -30.22 45.59 -9.56
N ALA A 23 -28.92 45.73 -9.29
CA ALA A 23 -27.86 44.95 -9.93
C ALA A 23 -27.97 43.45 -9.60
N ARG A 24 -28.26 43.09 -8.34
CA ARG A 24 -28.48 41.69 -7.92
C ARG A 24 -29.72 41.07 -8.56
N GLU A 25 -30.78 41.85 -8.73
CA GLU A 25 -31.99 41.40 -9.43
C GLU A 25 -31.72 41.19 -10.92
N GLN A 26 -31.05 42.15 -11.56
CA GLN A 26 -30.67 42.06 -12.97
C GLN A 26 -29.73 40.87 -13.25
N ALA A 27 -28.77 40.61 -12.36
CA ALA A 27 -27.88 39.45 -12.43
C ALA A 27 -28.62 38.10 -12.29
N ARG A 28 -29.64 38.03 -11.41
CA ARG A 28 -30.50 36.85 -11.29
C ARG A 28 -31.34 36.62 -12.54
N ARG A 29 -31.86 37.70 -13.15
CA ARG A 29 -32.71 37.62 -14.33
C ARG A 29 -31.93 37.23 -15.59
N GLN A 30 -30.72 37.76 -15.76
CA GLN A 30 -29.87 37.51 -16.92
C GLN A 30 -28.41 37.32 -16.46
N PRO A 31 -28.01 36.07 -16.19
CA PRO A 31 -26.66 35.76 -15.71
C PRO A 31 -25.60 35.70 -16.83
N ASP A 32 -26.02 35.61 -18.10
CA ASP A 32 -25.15 35.38 -19.26
C ASP A 32 -24.67 36.67 -19.94
N GLY A 33 -24.17 37.60 -19.15
CA GLY A 33 -23.61 38.86 -19.62
C GLY A 33 -22.39 39.29 -18.83
N TYR A 34 -21.99 40.54 -19.05
CA TYR A 34 -20.90 41.17 -18.34
C TYR A 34 -21.43 42.32 -17.49
N CYS A 35 -20.82 42.56 -16.34
CA CYS A 35 -21.07 43.73 -15.52
C CYS A 35 -19.80 44.51 -15.23
N TRP A 36 -19.98 45.79 -14.90
CA TRP A 36 -18.90 46.68 -14.51
C TRP A 36 -19.40 47.65 -13.45
N ARG A 37 -18.52 48.01 -12.52
CA ARG A 37 -18.72 49.10 -11.57
C ARG A 37 -17.41 49.86 -11.35
N GLU A 38 -17.52 51.04 -10.78
CA GLU A 38 -16.36 51.82 -10.35
C GLU A 38 -15.45 50.98 -9.43
N GLY A 39 -14.18 50.86 -9.82
CA GLY A 39 -13.18 49.99 -9.17
C GLY A 39 -12.81 48.73 -9.97
N PHE A 40 -13.55 48.37 -11.02
CA PHE A 40 -13.15 47.28 -11.91
C PHE A 40 -12.27 47.80 -13.06
N THR A 41 -11.18 47.10 -13.33
CA THR A 41 -10.26 47.40 -14.44
C THR A 41 -10.86 47.03 -15.81
N GLU A 42 -11.76 46.05 -15.84
CA GLU A 42 -12.43 45.56 -17.04
C GLU A 42 -13.84 45.04 -16.75
N TRP A 43 -14.63 44.81 -17.80
CA TRP A 43 -15.95 44.19 -17.69
C TRP A 43 -15.80 42.74 -17.24
N GLN A 44 -16.44 42.39 -16.13
CA GLN A 44 -16.37 41.04 -15.58
C GLN A 44 -17.61 40.23 -15.95
N PRO A 45 -17.52 38.92 -16.20
CA PRO A 45 -18.68 38.07 -16.33
C PRO A 45 -19.58 38.18 -15.09
N ILE A 46 -20.90 38.34 -15.26
CA ILE A 46 -21.84 38.51 -14.14
C ILE A 46 -21.71 37.35 -13.13
N ARG A 47 -21.50 36.12 -13.64
CA ARG A 47 -21.34 34.90 -12.86
C ARG A 47 -20.07 34.87 -12.00
N SER A 48 -19.03 35.62 -12.35
CA SER A 48 -17.77 35.66 -11.59
C SER A 48 -17.80 36.70 -10.47
N VAL A 49 -18.82 37.58 -10.45
CA VAL A 49 -18.93 38.65 -9.45
C VAL A 49 -19.78 38.18 -8.27
N ALA A 50 -19.10 37.75 -7.21
CA ALA A 50 -19.73 37.23 -5.99
C ALA A 50 -20.73 38.20 -5.35
N GLU A 51 -20.55 39.52 -5.51
CA GLU A 51 -21.43 40.57 -4.98
C GLU A 51 -22.83 40.59 -5.60
N LEU A 52 -22.96 40.05 -6.82
CA LEU A 52 -24.20 39.95 -7.59
C LEU A 52 -24.86 38.56 -7.46
N GLY A 53 -24.12 37.56 -7.02
CA GLY A 53 -24.62 36.21 -6.73
C GLY A 53 -25.41 36.19 -5.42
N GLY A 54 -26.74 36.21 -5.51
CA GLY A 54 -27.60 35.96 -4.36
C GLY A 54 -27.37 34.56 -3.80
N SER A 55 -27.03 34.46 -2.50
CA SER A 55 -26.90 33.24 -1.68
C SER A 55 -26.61 31.98 -2.48
N ALA A 56 -25.35 31.84 -2.92
CA ALA A 56 -24.84 30.55 -3.32
C ALA A 56 -24.97 29.60 -2.11
N VAL A 57 -25.74 28.52 -2.29
CA VAL A 57 -25.54 27.31 -1.50
C VAL A 57 -24.08 26.96 -1.67
N MET A 58 -23.31 27.24 -0.62
CA MET A 58 -21.88 27.03 -0.60
C MET A 58 -21.68 25.52 -0.73
N ALA A 59 -21.38 25.03 -1.94
CA ALA A 59 -20.66 23.78 -2.03
C ALA A 59 -19.46 23.95 -1.10
N PRO A 60 -19.20 23.01 -0.18
CA PRO A 60 -18.05 23.13 0.70
C PRO A 60 -16.84 23.40 -0.19
N PRO A 61 -15.97 24.37 0.15
CA PRO A 61 -14.77 24.60 -0.62
C PRO A 61 -14.08 23.24 -0.81
N PRO A 62 -13.51 22.94 -1.99
CA PRO A 62 -12.65 21.77 -2.11
C PRO A 62 -11.68 21.84 -0.94
N ALA A 63 -11.60 20.74 -0.18
CA ALA A 63 -10.76 20.69 1.01
C ALA A 63 -9.39 21.27 0.60
N PRO A 64 -8.81 22.20 1.38
CA PRO A 64 -7.43 22.60 1.13
C PRO A 64 -6.62 21.32 0.96
N PRO A 65 -5.70 21.20 -0.03
CA PRO A 65 -4.85 20.02 -0.14
C PRO A 65 -4.30 19.78 1.25
N ALA A 66 -4.57 18.60 1.80
CA ALA A 66 -4.15 18.27 3.14
C ALA A 66 -2.66 18.55 3.17
N ARG A 67 -2.23 19.58 3.91
CA ARG A 67 -0.82 19.73 4.27
C ARG A 67 -0.52 18.63 5.28
N GLY A 68 -0.42 17.41 4.77
CA GLY A 68 0.07 16.23 5.42
C GLY A 68 0.84 15.50 4.32
N SER A 69 2.16 15.71 4.31
CA SER A 69 3.15 15.08 3.42
C SER A 69 2.59 14.50 2.12
N SER A 70 2.57 15.29 1.04
CA SER A 70 2.57 14.67 -0.31
C SER A 70 3.70 13.66 -0.34
N ALA A 71 3.42 12.44 -0.81
CA ALA A 71 4.49 11.48 -0.94
C ALA A 71 5.57 12.00 -1.92
N ASP A 72 6.82 11.62 -1.69
CA ASP A 72 7.93 12.02 -2.56
C ASP A 72 7.65 11.53 -4.00
N GLU A 73 7.98 12.37 -4.99
CA GLU A 73 7.75 12.06 -6.40
C GLU A 73 8.93 11.23 -6.93
N ILE A 74 8.82 9.90 -6.79
CA ILE A 74 9.91 9.01 -7.17
C ILE A 74 9.82 8.55 -8.64
N ASP A 75 10.97 8.56 -9.31
CA ASP A 75 11.17 7.89 -10.59
C ASP A 75 11.57 6.42 -10.36
N TYR A 76 11.18 5.52 -11.27
CA TYR A 76 11.51 4.10 -11.11
C TYR A 76 11.68 3.35 -12.44
N ARG A 77 12.36 2.21 -12.34
CA ARG A 77 12.48 1.22 -13.40
C ARG A 77 12.31 -0.18 -12.82
N ILE A 78 11.40 -0.97 -13.40
CA ILE A 78 11.30 -2.40 -13.13
C ILE A 78 12.25 -3.14 -14.08
N VAL A 79 13.10 -3.99 -13.52
CA VAL A 79 14.14 -4.73 -14.25
C VAL A 79 13.87 -6.23 -14.13
N GLY A 80 14.02 -6.94 -15.24
CA GLY A 80 13.75 -8.38 -15.34
C GLY A 80 12.44 -8.69 -16.07
N THR A 81 12.28 -9.96 -16.47
CA THR A 81 11.05 -10.44 -17.13
C THR A 81 10.24 -11.28 -16.15
N ASP A 82 10.81 -12.42 -15.69
CA ASP A 82 10.11 -13.38 -14.83
C ASP A 82 10.49 -13.27 -13.35
N MET A 83 11.67 -12.71 -13.07
CA MET A 83 12.18 -12.45 -11.72
C MET A 83 12.58 -11.00 -11.64
N GLN A 84 11.66 -10.18 -11.16
CA GLN A 84 11.78 -8.72 -11.25
C GLN A 84 12.26 -8.10 -9.94
N PHE A 85 12.98 -6.99 -10.09
CA PHE A 85 13.26 -6.05 -9.01
C PHE A 85 12.94 -4.64 -9.48
N VAL A 86 12.79 -3.71 -8.54
CA VAL A 86 12.57 -2.28 -8.84
C VAL A 86 13.82 -1.49 -8.46
N GLU A 87 14.31 -0.66 -9.39
CA GLU A 87 15.27 0.40 -9.13
C GLU A 87 14.50 1.72 -9.01
N VAL A 88 14.60 2.36 -7.85
CA VAL A 88 14.05 3.68 -7.58
C VAL A 88 15.18 4.70 -7.71
N GLU A 89 14.90 5.77 -8.45
CA GLU A 89 15.78 6.93 -8.58
C GLU A 89 15.25 8.04 -7.67
N LEU A 90 16.16 8.63 -6.89
CA LEU A 90 15.88 9.64 -5.89
C LEU A 90 16.67 10.91 -6.22
N ASP A 91 16.00 12.05 -6.20
CA ASP A 91 16.62 13.36 -6.19
C ASP A 91 17.12 13.72 -4.76
N PRO A 92 18.01 14.72 -4.60
CA PRO A 92 18.58 15.05 -3.30
C PRO A 92 17.50 15.42 -2.26
N GLY A 93 17.48 14.69 -1.14
CA GLY A 93 16.49 14.85 -0.07
C GLY A 93 15.28 13.92 -0.18
N GLU A 94 15.04 13.30 -1.33
CA GLU A 94 13.96 12.33 -1.50
C GLU A 94 14.26 11.01 -0.82
N SER A 95 13.20 10.27 -0.52
CA SER A 95 13.29 9.00 0.16
C SER A 95 12.32 7.94 -0.38
N ALA A 96 12.77 6.70 -0.33
CA ALA A 96 11.93 5.53 -0.46
C ALA A 96 11.79 4.80 0.88
N ILE A 97 10.67 4.10 1.08
CA ILE A 97 10.45 3.18 2.18
C ILE A 97 10.40 1.75 1.65
N ALA A 98 10.90 0.77 2.41
CA ALA A 98 10.82 -0.64 2.02
C ALA A 98 10.73 -1.58 3.21
N GLU A 99 10.25 -2.80 2.96
CA GLU A 99 10.25 -3.89 3.94
C GLU A 99 11.68 -4.27 4.33
N ALA A 100 11.87 -4.69 5.59
CA ALA A 100 13.16 -5.19 6.06
C ALA A 100 13.62 -6.38 5.20
N GLY A 101 14.86 -6.33 4.71
CA GLY A 101 15.44 -7.38 3.88
C GLY A 101 15.13 -7.27 2.38
N ALA A 102 14.34 -6.27 1.94
CA ALA A 102 14.07 -6.04 0.52
C ALA A 102 15.24 -5.38 -0.24
N LEU A 103 16.22 -4.78 0.47
CA LEU A 103 17.34 -4.09 -0.14
C LEU A 103 18.19 -5.06 -0.99
N MET A 104 18.33 -4.74 -2.29
CA MET A 104 19.24 -5.44 -3.20
C MET A 104 20.57 -4.69 -3.32
N TYR A 105 20.54 -3.43 -3.74
CA TYR A 105 21.69 -2.53 -3.73
C TYR A 105 21.24 -1.09 -3.53
N LYS A 106 22.19 -0.23 -3.14
CA LYS A 106 22.01 1.21 -3.12
C LYS A 106 23.30 1.89 -3.53
N GLU A 107 23.21 3.06 -4.12
CA GLU A 107 24.37 3.89 -4.36
C GLU A 107 24.90 4.51 -3.04
N ALA A 108 26.15 4.97 -3.07
CA ALA A 108 26.84 5.46 -1.87
C ALA A 108 26.12 6.66 -1.23
N ALA A 109 25.46 7.49 -2.05
CA ALA A 109 24.78 8.71 -1.62
C ALA A 109 23.39 8.47 -1.01
N VAL A 110 22.89 7.22 -0.98
CA VAL A 110 21.64 6.87 -0.31
C VAL A 110 21.96 6.34 1.08
N GLN A 111 21.47 7.00 2.12
CA GLN A 111 21.57 6.52 3.51
C GLN A 111 20.37 5.68 3.88
N MET A 112 20.58 4.74 4.80
CA MET A 112 19.59 3.77 5.23
C MET A 112 19.36 3.94 6.72
N ASP A 113 18.13 4.26 7.09
CA ASP A 113 17.69 4.42 8.47
C ASP A 113 16.55 3.43 8.75
N THR A 114 16.75 2.52 9.69
CA THR A 114 15.67 1.64 10.17
C THR A 114 14.77 2.44 11.10
N VAL A 115 13.55 2.73 10.66
CA VAL A 115 12.56 3.44 11.46
C VAL A 115 11.56 2.43 12.00
N PHE A 116 11.35 2.47 13.31
CA PHE A 116 10.24 1.77 13.95
C PHE A 116 8.99 2.66 13.79
N GLY A 117 8.16 2.41 12.77
CA GLY A 117 6.93 3.18 12.49
C GLY A 117 6.65 3.45 11.00
N ASP A 118 5.56 4.16 10.74
CA ASP A 118 4.92 4.44 9.42
C ASP A 118 5.70 5.36 8.46
N GLY A 119 6.95 5.70 8.73
CA GLY A 119 7.76 6.58 7.89
C GLY A 119 7.28 8.04 7.80
N SER A 120 6.21 8.42 8.51
CA SER A 120 5.72 9.79 8.58
C SER A 120 6.63 10.66 9.46
N THR A 121 6.72 11.94 9.15
CA THR A 121 7.76 12.93 9.51
C THR A 121 7.82 13.33 11.00
N ALA A 122 7.73 12.39 11.95
CA ALA A 122 7.51 12.71 13.36
C ALA A 122 8.56 12.23 14.38
N SER A 123 9.72 11.67 13.98
CA SER A 123 10.66 11.06 14.96
C SER A 123 12.10 11.59 14.96
N GLN A 124 12.34 12.81 14.49
CA GLN A 124 13.60 13.52 14.77
C GLN A 124 13.51 14.28 16.11
N GLY A 125 13.65 13.60 17.25
CA GLY A 125 13.75 14.32 18.54
C GLY A 125 13.74 13.52 19.85
N GLY A 126 13.40 12.22 19.86
CA GLY A 126 13.28 11.45 21.10
C GLY A 126 14.55 10.68 21.48
N GLY A 127 15.03 10.83 22.71
CA GLY A 127 16.13 10.03 23.28
C GLY A 127 15.84 8.52 23.29
N LEU A 128 16.86 7.71 23.57
CA LEU A 128 16.80 6.23 23.50
C LEU A 128 15.63 5.63 24.34
N MET A 129 15.30 6.28 25.47
CA MET A 129 14.19 5.91 26.36
C MET A 129 12.81 6.19 25.74
N ASP A 130 12.68 7.27 24.98
CA ASP A 130 11.44 7.71 24.33
C ASP A 130 11.13 6.85 23.09
N LYS A 131 12.18 6.39 22.40
CA LYS A 131 12.10 5.36 21.36
C LYS A 131 11.66 3.99 21.91
N LEU A 132 12.13 3.61 23.11
CA LEU A 132 11.72 2.37 23.78
C LEU A 132 10.29 2.42 24.33
N LEU A 133 9.86 3.56 24.88
CA LEU A 133 8.49 3.77 25.36
C LEU A 133 7.47 3.85 24.22
N SER A 134 7.84 4.48 23.09
CA SER A 134 7.00 4.51 21.90
C SER A 134 6.99 3.17 21.15
N ALA A 135 8.08 2.40 21.16
CA ALA A 135 8.08 1.02 20.70
C ALA A 135 7.22 0.11 21.61
N GLY A 136 7.33 0.26 22.93
CA GLY A 136 6.56 -0.51 23.91
C GLY A 136 5.06 -0.23 23.89
N LYS A 137 4.64 1.04 23.71
CA LYS A 137 3.23 1.38 23.49
C LYS A 137 2.69 0.86 22.16
N ARG A 138 3.53 0.75 21.12
CA ARG A 138 3.12 0.26 19.80
C ARG A 138 3.06 -1.26 19.67
N VAL A 139 3.87 -1.98 20.43
CA VAL A 139 3.71 -3.44 20.63
C VAL A 139 2.33 -3.75 21.25
N ILE A 140 1.74 -2.81 22.00
CA ILE A 140 0.41 -2.95 22.61
C ILE A 140 -0.72 -2.53 21.64
N THR A 141 -0.48 -1.61 20.70
CA THR A 141 -1.46 -1.20 19.67
C THR A 141 -1.47 -2.07 18.41
N GLY A 142 -0.50 -2.99 18.28
CA GLY A 142 -0.42 -3.94 17.17
C GLY A 142 0.33 -3.44 15.94
N GLU A 143 0.94 -2.25 15.95
CA GLU A 143 1.56 -1.59 14.79
C GLU A 143 2.97 -2.12 14.44
N SER A 144 3.18 -3.44 14.42
CA SER A 144 4.46 -4.10 14.13
C SER A 144 4.79 -4.08 12.62
N LEU A 145 5.08 -2.91 12.08
CA LEU A 145 5.67 -2.75 10.75
C LEU A 145 7.03 -2.06 10.88
N PHE A 146 8.11 -2.86 10.82
CA PHE A 146 9.46 -2.34 10.67
C PHE A 146 9.62 -1.89 9.22
N THR A 147 9.86 -0.60 9.03
CA THR A 147 10.07 -0.03 7.69
C THR A 147 11.44 0.61 7.63
N THR A 148 12.20 0.28 6.60
CA THR A 148 13.50 0.92 6.37
C THR A 148 13.29 2.11 5.44
N VAL A 149 13.83 3.26 5.82
CA VAL A 149 13.81 4.48 5.01
C VAL A 149 15.17 4.64 4.33
N PHE A 150 15.14 4.89 3.03
CA PHE A 150 16.30 5.10 2.19
C PHE A 150 16.28 6.53 1.68
N THR A 151 17.18 7.39 2.18
CA THR A 151 17.18 8.84 1.89
C THR A 151 18.39 9.21 1.05
N HIS A 152 18.22 9.95 -0.03
CA HIS A 152 19.35 10.50 -0.78
C HIS A 152 19.92 11.74 -0.07
N THR A 153 21.16 11.65 0.42
CA THR A 153 21.84 12.74 1.16
C THR A 153 22.98 13.40 0.39
N GLY A 154 23.05 13.18 -0.93
CA GLY A 154 24.13 13.65 -1.78
C GLY A 154 23.67 14.72 -2.76
N SER A 155 24.26 14.69 -3.96
CA SER A 155 23.95 15.62 -5.05
C SER A 155 23.81 14.83 -6.35
N GLY A 156 23.03 15.34 -7.30
CA GLY A 156 22.68 14.60 -8.51
C GLY A 156 21.55 13.61 -8.23
N LYS A 157 21.37 12.65 -9.13
CA LYS A 157 20.42 11.53 -8.95
C LYS A 157 21.14 10.37 -8.29
N ALA A 158 20.44 9.66 -7.40
CA ALA A 158 20.96 8.46 -6.76
C ALA A 158 19.95 7.32 -6.81
N LYS A 159 20.45 6.07 -6.83
CA LYS A 159 19.60 4.89 -7.01
C LYS A 159 19.60 3.94 -5.82
N VAL A 160 18.45 3.34 -5.58
CA VAL A 160 18.26 2.23 -4.64
C VAL A 160 17.36 1.17 -5.27
N ALA A 161 17.74 -0.10 -5.12
CA ALA A 161 17.03 -1.22 -5.71
C ALA A 161 16.48 -2.17 -4.64
N PHE A 162 15.26 -2.63 -4.87
CA PHE A 162 14.52 -3.53 -3.99
C PHE A 162 14.08 -4.79 -4.73
N ALA A 163 14.30 -5.95 -4.11
CA ALA A 163 13.91 -7.26 -4.62
C ALA A 163 13.27 -8.10 -3.51
N ALA A 164 12.22 -8.85 -3.86
CA ALA A 164 11.60 -9.78 -2.93
C ALA A 164 12.43 -11.08 -2.81
N PRO A 165 12.33 -11.81 -1.68
CA PRO A 165 13.15 -13.00 -1.43
C PRO A 165 12.63 -14.27 -2.14
N TYR A 166 11.75 -14.14 -3.13
CA TYR A 166 11.19 -15.25 -3.90
C TYR A 166 10.88 -14.85 -5.36
N PRO A 167 10.81 -15.81 -6.30
CA PRO A 167 10.59 -15.51 -7.71
C PRO A 167 9.22 -14.90 -7.97
N GLY A 168 9.17 -13.81 -8.72
CA GLY A 168 7.91 -13.16 -9.07
C GLY A 168 8.03 -11.85 -9.82
N THR A 169 6.89 -11.21 -9.97
CA THR A 169 6.67 -9.97 -10.73
C THR A 169 6.51 -8.79 -9.76
N VAL A 170 7.02 -7.62 -10.12
CA VAL A 170 6.80 -6.37 -9.38
C VAL A 170 5.74 -5.55 -10.08
N MET A 171 4.74 -5.10 -9.33
CA MET A 171 3.68 -4.21 -9.79
C MET A 171 3.92 -2.81 -9.22
N ALA A 172 4.06 -1.81 -10.08
CA ALA A 172 4.04 -0.40 -9.68
C ALA A 172 2.59 0.09 -9.66
N MET A 173 2.16 0.62 -8.52
CA MET A 173 0.78 1.04 -8.29
C MET A 173 0.79 2.44 -7.68
N LYS A 174 0.20 3.42 -8.35
CA LYS A 174 0.08 4.78 -7.81
C LYS A 174 -1.17 4.86 -6.95
N LEU A 175 -1.04 5.16 -5.65
CA LEU A 175 -2.19 5.12 -4.74
C LEU A 175 -3.29 6.12 -5.13
N SER A 176 -2.91 7.28 -5.68
CA SER A 176 -3.86 8.26 -6.20
C SER A 176 -4.75 7.73 -7.33
N GLU A 177 -4.29 6.75 -8.11
CA GLU A 177 -5.07 6.06 -9.16
C GLU A 177 -5.97 4.95 -8.62
N HIS A 178 -5.86 4.65 -7.33
CA HIS A 178 -6.61 3.61 -6.63
C HIS A 178 -7.46 4.18 -5.48
N GLY A 179 -7.84 5.47 -5.55
CA GLY A 179 -8.66 6.11 -4.53
C GLY A 179 -7.91 6.48 -3.24
N GLY A 180 -6.58 6.52 -3.29
CA GLY A 180 -5.70 6.89 -2.19
C GLY A 180 -5.48 5.79 -1.15
N ARG A 181 -6.04 4.60 -1.36
CA ARG A 181 -5.91 3.46 -0.45
C ARG A 181 -5.91 2.13 -1.21
N LEU A 182 -4.97 1.26 -0.87
CA LEU A 182 -4.93 -0.13 -1.33
C LEU A 182 -4.75 -1.08 -0.14
N ILE A 183 -5.42 -2.22 -0.14
CA ILE A 183 -5.18 -3.27 0.84
C ILE A 183 -4.20 -4.27 0.23
N CYS A 184 -3.08 -4.53 0.90
CA CYS A 184 -1.98 -5.35 0.41
C CYS A 184 -1.61 -6.39 1.46
N GLN A 185 -1.23 -7.60 1.06
CA GLN A 185 -0.67 -8.59 1.96
C GLN A 185 0.71 -8.11 2.45
N LYS A 186 1.05 -8.37 3.72
CA LYS A 186 2.28 -7.87 4.33
C LYS A 186 3.54 -8.18 3.51
N ASP A 187 3.79 -9.46 3.26
CA ASP A 187 4.98 -9.95 2.51
C ASP A 187 4.93 -9.71 0.99
N SER A 188 3.86 -9.05 0.52
CA SER A 188 3.73 -8.60 -0.87
C SER A 188 4.14 -7.15 -1.04
N PHE A 189 4.18 -6.33 0.02
CA PHE A 189 4.68 -4.96 -0.09
C PHE A 189 6.20 -4.97 -0.20
N LEU A 190 6.72 -4.41 -1.29
CA LEU A 190 8.16 -4.39 -1.54
C LEU A 190 8.76 -3.05 -1.12
N ALA A 191 8.22 -1.96 -1.64
CA ALA A 191 8.70 -0.60 -1.41
C ALA A 191 7.61 0.44 -1.69
N GLY A 192 7.86 1.70 -1.34
CA GLY A 192 6.99 2.82 -1.71
C GLY A 192 7.70 4.16 -1.55
N ALA A 193 7.08 5.22 -2.07
CA ALA A 193 7.52 6.58 -1.82
C ALA A 193 7.38 6.93 -0.32
N ARG A 194 8.31 7.71 0.23
CA ARG A 194 8.13 8.29 1.56
C ARG A 194 6.88 9.16 1.56
N GLY A 195 6.07 9.05 2.61
CA GLY A 195 4.75 9.70 2.71
C GLY A 195 3.58 8.73 2.51
N VAL A 196 3.83 7.56 1.91
CA VAL A 196 2.88 6.43 1.96
C VAL A 196 2.82 5.93 3.40
N GLN A 197 1.60 5.88 3.95
CA GLN A 197 1.32 5.39 5.28
C GLN A 197 0.99 3.90 5.22
N LEU A 198 1.72 3.12 6.02
CA LEU A 198 1.48 1.69 6.20
C LEU A 198 0.74 1.47 7.51
N GLY A 199 -0.38 0.78 7.46
CA GLY A 199 -1.13 0.40 8.66
C GLY A 199 -1.67 -1.01 8.56
N ILE A 200 -2.02 -1.64 9.68
CA ILE A 200 -2.69 -2.94 9.64
C ILE A 200 -4.15 -2.73 9.26
N PHE A 201 -4.60 -3.45 8.23
CA PHE A 201 -6.02 -3.54 7.89
C PHE A 201 -6.67 -4.68 8.68
N PHE A 202 -6.01 -5.83 8.73
CA PHE A 202 -6.49 -7.00 9.46
C PHE A 202 -5.37 -8.00 9.69
N GLN A 203 -5.45 -8.74 10.81
CA GLN A 203 -4.53 -9.81 11.15
C GLN A 203 -5.30 -11.04 11.64
N ARG A 204 -4.89 -12.23 11.17
CA ARG A 204 -5.31 -13.52 11.72
C ARG A 204 -4.10 -14.40 12.03
N LYS A 205 -4.12 -15.02 13.21
CA LYS A 205 -3.10 -15.97 13.68
C LYS A 205 -3.24 -17.34 13.00
N ILE A 206 -3.18 -17.35 11.68
CA ILE A 206 -3.19 -18.56 10.84
C ILE A 206 -1.84 -18.68 10.16
N LEU A 207 -1.38 -19.91 9.94
CA LEU A 207 -0.11 -20.20 9.26
C LEU A 207 1.08 -19.42 9.85
N THR A 208 1.09 -19.22 11.17
CA THR A 208 2.11 -18.43 11.88
C THR A 208 3.53 -18.93 11.61
N GLY A 209 3.74 -20.25 11.49
CA GLY A 209 5.05 -20.82 11.13
C GLY A 209 5.54 -20.53 9.71
N LEU A 210 4.64 -20.15 8.78
CA LEU A 210 4.97 -19.82 7.39
C LEU A 210 4.98 -18.30 7.13
N PHE A 211 4.41 -17.50 8.03
CA PHE A 211 4.33 -16.04 7.96
C PHE A 211 5.09 -15.37 9.13
N GLY A 212 6.32 -15.80 9.38
CA GLY A 212 7.23 -15.11 10.32
C GLY A 212 6.77 -15.04 11.78
N GLY A 213 5.81 -15.87 12.21
CA GLY A 213 5.29 -15.94 13.57
C GLY A 213 4.05 -15.08 13.85
N GLU A 214 3.78 -14.05 13.05
CA GLU A 214 2.68 -13.10 13.27
C GLU A 214 1.34 -13.60 12.69
N GLY A 215 1.42 -14.50 11.71
CA GLY A 215 0.28 -15.03 10.97
C GLY A 215 -0.05 -14.21 9.72
N PHE A 216 -1.22 -14.42 9.16
CA PHE A 216 -1.65 -13.72 7.96
C PHE A 216 -2.05 -12.28 8.28
N ILE A 217 -1.35 -11.32 7.67
CA ILE A 217 -1.57 -9.88 7.84
C ILE A 217 -1.88 -9.25 6.49
N MET A 218 -2.99 -8.51 6.45
CA MET A 218 -3.27 -7.52 5.43
C MET A 218 -3.00 -6.14 5.99
N GLN A 219 -2.26 -5.34 5.25
CA GLN A 219 -1.99 -3.95 5.54
C GLN A 219 -2.76 -3.04 4.58
N LYS A 220 -3.07 -1.85 5.05
CA LYS A 220 -3.55 -0.73 4.24
C LYS A 220 -2.35 0.13 3.88
N LEU A 221 -2.25 0.47 2.60
CA LEU A 221 -1.31 1.42 2.03
C LEU A 221 -2.13 2.68 1.71
N GLU A 222 -1.81 3.81 2.34
CA GLU A 222 -2.60 5.05 2.21
C GLU A 222 -1.70 6.22 1.78
N GLY A 223 -2.18 7.06 0.86
CA GLY A 223 -1.44 8.20 0.35
C GLY A 223 -1.70 8.47 -1.13
N ASP A 224 -0.84 9.25 -1.76
CA ASP A 224 -0.93 9.65 -3.16
C ASP A 224 0.23 9.17 -4.05
N GLY A 225 1.32 8.71 -3.42
CA GLY A 225 2.55 8.27 -4.07
C GLY A 225 2.54 6.86 -4.65
N TRP A 226 3.70 6.48 -5.18
CA TRP A 226 3.95 5.15 -5.73
C TRP A 226 4.17 4.12 -4.63
N VAL A 227 3.58 2.93 -4.82
CA VAL A 227 3.93 1.71 -4.09
C VAL A 227 4.31 0.62 -5.07
N PHE A 228 5.23 -0.24 -4.64
CA PHE A 228 5.70 -1.39 -5.37
C PHE A 228 5.29 -2.65 -4.61
N VAL A 229 4.52 -3.50 -5.29
CA VAL A 229 3.97 -4.72 -4.74
C VAL A 229 4.54 -5.91 -5.49
N HIS A 230 5.14 -6.84 -4.78
CA HIS A 230 5.64 -8.09 -5.33
C HIS A 230 4.57 -9.18 -5.31
N ALA A 231 4.49 -9.95 -6.38
CA ALA A 231 3.63 -11.11 -6.51
C ALA A 231 4.43 -12.33 -6.96
N GLY A 232 4.41 -13.39 -6.17
CA GLY A 232 5.13 -14.62 -6.42
C GLY A 232 4.61 -15.37 -7.64
N GLY A 233 5.53 -15.71 -8.56
CA GLY A 233 5.19 -16.25 -9.87
C GLY A 233 4.48 -15.22 -10.74
N THR A 234 3.26 -15.53 -11.17
CA THR A 234 2.49 -14.74 -12.14
C THR A 234 1.31 -14.04 -11.47
N VAL A 235 1.08 -12.79 -11.88
CA VAL A 235 -0.05 -11.96 -11.44
C VAL A 235 -1.30 -12.29 -12.25
N VAL A 236 -2.43 -12.40 -11.55
CA VAL A 236 -3.76 -12.36 -12.16
C VAL A 236 -4.54 -11.20 -11.55
N GLN A 237 -4.91 -10.23 -12.39
CA GLN A 237 -5.84 -9.16 -12.02
C GLN A 237 -7.27 -9.58 -12.35
N ARG A 238 -8.20 -9.37 -11.43
CA ARG A 238 -9.64 -9.55 -11.65
C ARG A 238 -10.43 -8.38 -11.14
N GLU A 239 -11.37 -7.91 -11.95
CA GLU A 239 -12.37 -6.93 -11.54
C GLU A 239 -13.62 -7.69 -11.07
N LEU A 240 -14.01 -7.49 -9.81
CA LEU A 240 -15.20 -8.07 -9.21
C LEU A 240 -16.34 -7.06 -9.28
N LYS A 241 -17.50 -7.48 -9.79
CA LYS A 241 -18.72 -6.68 -9.74
C LYS A 241 -19.28 -6.62 -8.32
N ALA A 242 -20.19 -5.69 -8.08
CA ALA A 242 -20.88 -5.59 -6.79
C ALA A 242 -21.57 -6.93 -6.44
N GLY A 243 -21.22 -7.50 -5.29
CA GLY A 243 -21.73 -8.79 -4.83
C GLY A 243 -21.14 -10.03 -5.52
N GLU A 244 -20.27 -9.86 -6.52
CA GLU A 244 -19.54 -10.97 -7.12
C GLU A 244 -18.54 -11.54 -6.12
N ARG A 245 -18.55 -12.86 -5.97
CA ARG A 245 -17.72 -13.59 -5.01
C ARG A 245 -16.63 -14.38 -5.73
N LEU A 246 -15.42 -14.31 -5.18
CA LEU A 246 -14.27 -15.11 -5.59
C LEU A 246 -13.65 -15.78 -4.35
N ASP A 247 -13.58 -17.11 -4.33
CA ASP A 247 -12.87 -17.86 -3.30
C ASP A 247 -11.45 -18.17 -3.77
N VAL A 248 -10.47 -17.86 -2.92
CA VAL A 248 -9.04 -17.93 -3.25
C VAL A 248 -8.29 -18.59 -2.09
N ASP A 249 -7.23 -19.35 -2.38
CA ASP A 249 -6.25 -19.71 -1.36
C ASP A 249 -5.75 -18.43 -0.66
N THR A 250 -5.81 -18.41 0.68
CA THR A 250 -5.48 -17.21 1.46
C THR A 250 -4.10 -16.64 1.14
N GLY A 251 -3.11 -17.51 0.87
CA GLY A 251 -1.75 -17.06 0.53
C GLY A 251 -1.67 -16.41 -0.86
N CYS A 252 -2.58 -16.74 -1.77
CA CYS A 252 -2.59 -16.22 -3.14
C CYS A 252 -3.13 -14.80 -3.28
N VAL A 253 -3.67 -14.20 -2.21
CA VAL A 253 -4.12 -12.80 -2.23
C VAL A 253 -2.91 -11.88 -2.10
N VAL A 254 -2.68 -11.03 -3.10
CA VAL A 254 -1.58 -10.04 -3.11
C VAL A 254 -2.10 -8.69 -2.64
N ALA A 255 -3.10 -8.16 -3.33
CA ALA A 255 -3.71 -6.87 -3.02
C ALA A 255 -5.16 -6.79 -3.50
N PHE A 256 -5.93 -5.86 -2.97
CA PHE A 256 -7.27 -5.54 -3.43
C PHE A 256 -7.66 -4.09 -3.11
N HIS A 257 -8.61 -3.55 -3.87
CA HIS A 257 -9.22 -2.25 -3.58
C HIS A 257 -9.98 -2.27 -2.26
N ASP A 258 -9.92 -1.16 -1.51
CA ASP A 258 -10.68 -0.89 -0.27
C ASP A 258 -12.14 -1.38 -0.30
N THR A 259 -12.79 -1.27 -1.45
CA THR A 259 -14.20 -1.60 -1.65
C THR A 259 -14.49 -3.10 -1.70
N VAL A 260 -13.46 -3.95 -1.80
CA VAL A 260 -13.58 -5.41 -1.79
C VAL A 260 -13.57 -5.91 -0.36
N ASN A 261 -14.63 -6.63 0.02
CA ASN A 261 -14.69 -7.28 1.32
C ASN A 261 -13.94 -8.62 1.28
N MET A 262 -13.12 -8.88 2.30
CA MET A 262 -12.41 -10.14 2.47
C MET A 262 -12.82 -10.82 3.78
N ASP A 263 -13.23 -12.09 3.70
CA ASP A 263 -13.39 -12.97 4.86
C ASP A 263 -12.52 -14.22 4.70
N ILE A 264 -12.01 -14.74 5.80
CA ILE A 264 -11.18 -15.96 5.79
C ILE A 264 -11.96 -17.08 6.45
N LYS A 265 -12.13 -18.19 5.75
CA LYS A 265 -12.85 -19.36 6.24
C LYS A 265 -11.93 -20.57 6.28
N PRO A 266 -11.90 -21.33 7.39
CA PRO A 266 -11.25 -22.63 7.40
C PRO A 266 -11.98 -23.57 6.45
N VAL A 267 -11.24 -24.36 5.67
CA VAL A 267 -11.82 -25.27 4.67
C VAL A 267 -11.24 -26.66 4.87
N GLY A 268 -12.13 -27.65 5.04
CA GLY A 268 -11.78 -29.06 5.11
C GLY A 268 -11.21 -29.55 6.46
N GLY A 269 -11.52 -30.80 6.81
CA GLY A 269 -11.00 -31.47 8.02
C GLY A 269 -9.55 -31.94 7.89
N ILE A 270 -8.99 -32.45 8.99
CA ILE A 270 -7.58 -32.88 9.17
C ILE A 270 -7.02 -33.74 8.00
N LYS A 271 -7.88 -34.51 7.31
CA LYS A 271 -7.48 -35.33 6.15
C LYS A 271 -7.08 -34.51 4.91
N SER A 272 -7.70 -33.36 4.66
CA SER A 272 -7.31 -32.46 3.56
C SER A 272 -5.92 -31.87 3.78
N MET A 273 -5.58 -31.59 5.05
CA MET A 273 -4.28 -31.04 5.46
C MET A 273 -3.13 -32.03 5.24
N PHE A 274 -3.39 -33.33 5.44
CA PHE A 274 -2.35 -34.37 5.33
C PHE A 274 -2.11 -34.86 3.89
N PHE A 275 -3.14 -34.79 3.03
CA PHE A 275 -3.08 -35.41 1.69
C PHE A 275 -3.17 -34.42 0.52
N GLY A 276 -3.64 -33.18 0.74
CA GLY A 276 -3.99 -32.27 -0.35
C GLY A 276 -2.94 -31.22 -0.70
N GLY A 277 -2.10 -30.77 0.24
CA GLY A 277 -1.19 -29.64 0.00
C GLY A 277 -1.89 -28.28 -0.29
N GLU A 278 -3.22 -28.27 -0.39
CA GLU A 278 -4.07 -27.08 -0.51
C GLU A 278 -4.27 -26.42 0.85
N GLY A 279 -4.24 -25.09 0.88
CA GLY A 279 -4.26 -24.29 2.11
C GLY A 279 -5.47 -24.58 3.01
N MET A 280 -5.26 -24.58 4.33
CA MET A 280 -6.30 -24.85 5.34
C MET A 280 -7.38 -23.76 5.44
N PHE A 281 -7.18 -22.66 4.72
CA PHE A 281 -7.99 -21.44 4.79
C PHE A 281 -8.19 -20.89 3.38
N LEU A 282 -9.44 -20.62 3.01
CA LEU A 282 -9.79 -19.85 1.81
C LEU A 282 -10.16 -18.43 2.22
N ALA A 283 -9.68 -17.46 1.44
CA ALA A 283 -10.15 -16.09 1.45
C ALA A 283 -11.33 -15.97 0.47
N THR A 284 -12.48 -15.54 0.98
CA THR A 284 -13.64 -15.14 0.19
C THR A 284 -13.56 -13.64 -0.05
N LEU A 285 -13.32 -13.24 -1.30
CA LEU A 285 -13.31 -11.86 -1.76
C LEU A 285 -14.66 -11.53 -2.40
N THR A 286 -15.29 -10.43 -2.00
CA THR A 286 -16.59 -10.00 -2.53
C THR A 286 -16.52 -8.55 -3.00
N GLY A 287 -16.84 -8.30 -4.26
CA GLY A 287 -16.75 -6.97 -4.89
C GLY A 287 -17.82 -5.98 -4.42
N PRO A 288 -17.76 -4.73 -4.89
CA PRO A 288 -17.05 -4.32 -6.12
C PRO A 288 -15.58 -3.97 -5.92
N GLY A 289 -14.77 -4.10 -6.98
CA GLY A 289 -13.40 -3.59 -7.04
C GLY A 289 -12.41 -4.58 -7.65
N THR A 290 -11.16 -4.16 -7.76
CA THR A 290 -10.09 -4.99 -8.35
C THR A 290 -9.36 -5.79 -7.28
N VAL A 291 -9.02 -7.03 -7.62
CA VAL A 291 -8.18 -7.93 -6.83
C VAL A 291 -6.98 -8.40 -7.66
N TRP A 292 -5.82 -8.50 -7.03
CA TRP A 292 -4.59 -9.03 -7.60
C TRP A 292 -4.18 -10.29 -6.86
N LEU A 293 -3.94 -11.35 -7.63
CA LEU A 293 -3.62 -12.67 -7.13
C LEU A 293 -2.26 -13.13 -7.64
N GLN A 294 -1.59 -13.98 -6.87
CA GLN A 294 -0.32 -14.61 -7.21
C GLN A 294 -0.47 -16.12 -7.41
N SER A 295 0.24 -16.68 -8.38
CA SER A 295 0.22 -18.13 -8.66
C SER A 295 1.10 -18.93 -7.69
N LEU A 296 2.17 -18.34 -7.16
CA LEU A 296 3.14 -19.01 -6.29
C LEU A 296 3.39 -18.18 -5.02
N PRO A 297 2.50 -18.23 -4.02
CA PRO A 297 2.70 -17.50 -2.78
C PRO A 297 3.87 -18.09 -1.98
N PHE A 298 4.64 -17.23 -1.32
CA PHE A 298 5.81 -17.62 -0.51
C PHE A 298 5.48 -18.71 0.51
N SER A 299 4.34 -18.60 1.20
CA SER A 299 3.89 -19.59 2.18
C SER A 299 3.75 -21.01 1.60
N ARG A 300 3.28 -21.15 0.37
CA ARG A 300 3.18 -22.43 -0.33
C ARG A 300 4.55 -22.99 -0.68
N MET A 301 5.43 -22.13 -1.20
CA MET A 301 6.82 -22.51 -1.51
C MET A 301 7.56 -22.96 -0.25
N ALA A 302 7.52 -22.16 0.82
CA ALA A 302 8.15 -22.45 2.10
C ALA A 302 7.59 -23.73 2.73
N GLY A 303 6.26 -23.90 2.75
CA GLY A 303 5.61 -25.11 3.24
C GLY A 303 6.04 -26.36 2.47
N ARG A 304 6.18 -26.27 1.15
CA ARG A 304 6.66 -27.37 0.32
C ARG A 304 8.13 -27.70 0.56
N MET A 305 8.99 -26.69 0.72
CA MET A 305 10.40 -26.89 1.06
C MET A 305 10.55 -27.54 2.44
N LEU A 306 9.81 -27.09 3.45
CA LEU A 306 9.82 -27.68 4.80
C LEU A 306 9.35 -29.14 4.79
N ALA A 307 8.31 -29.46 4.02
CA ALA A 307 7.83 -30.84 3.89
C ALA A 307 8.81 -31.77 3.16
N ALA A 308 9.63 -31.21 2.27
CA ALA A 308 10.66 -31.94 1.52
C ALA A 308 12.02 -31.99 2.24
N ALA A 309 12.24 -31.14 3.24
CA ALA A 309 13.48 -31.12 4.01
C ALA A 309 13.63 -32.46 4.76
N PRO A 310 14.84 -33.07 4.76
CA PRO A 310 15.09 -34.27 5.56
C PRO A 310 14.74 -33.99 7.01
N GLN A 311 13.86 -34.79 7.61
CA GLN A 311 13.62 -34.77 9.06
C GLN A 311 14.83 -35.43 9.77
N GLY A 312 15.99 -34.80 9.63
CA GLY A 312 17.30 -35.32 10.02
C GLY A 312 17.80 -34.68 11.30
N GLY A 313 17.22 -35.05 12.43
CA GLY A 313 17.62 -34.59 13.76
C GLY A 313 17.42 -35.66 14.83
N GLY A 314 18.21 -36.74 14.76
CA GLY A 314 18.47 -37.58 15.94
C GLY A 314 17.86 -38.99 15.94
N GLN A 315 18.11 -39.80 14.92
CA GLN A 315 18.35 -41.23 15.15
C GLN A 315 19.34 -41.71 14.10
N ARG A 316 20.60 -41.89 14.51
CA ARG A 316 21.51 -42.82 13.83
C ARG A 316 20.85 -44.20 13.90
N ARG A 317 19.98 -44.53 12.96
CA ARG A 317 19.81 -45.91 12.53
C ARG A 317 20.92 -46.16 11.54
N GLY A 318 22.01 -46.72 12.05
CA GLY A 318 23.07 -47.27 11.23
C GLY A 318 22.46 -48.22 10.20
N GLU A 319 22.97 -48.12 8.98
CA GLU A 319 22.77 -49.12 7.94
C GLU A 319 23.12 -50.52 8.47
N GLY A 320 22.29 -51.49 8.11
CA GLY A 320 22.58 -52.90 8.30
C GLY A 320 21.87 -53.50 9.51
N SER A 321 20.67 -54.02 9.28
CA SER A 321 20.34 -55.41 9.59
C SER A 321 18.81 -55.59 9.57
N ILE A 322 18.31 -56.28 8.56
CA ILE A 322 16.95 -56.84 8.49
C ILE A 322 16.82 -58.05 9.46
N LEU A 323 17.77 -58.21 10.40
CA LEU A 323 17.89 -59.25 11.41
C LEU A 323 18.07 -58.67 12.84
N GLY A 324 17.85 -57.37 13.04
CA GLY A 324 18.08 -56.66 14.32
C GLY A 324 17.10 -56.92 15.47
N GLY A 325 16.21 -57.92 15.37
CA GLY A 325 15.25 -58.26 16.42
C GLY A 325 15.65 -59.45 17.31
N LEU A 326 16.71 -60.20 16.96
CA LEU A 326 17.06 -61.47 17.63
C LEU A 326 18.52 -61.57 18.10
N GLY A 327 19.37 -60.58 17.82
CA GLY A 327 20.81 -60.63 18.14
C GLY A 327 21.20 -60.15 19.54
N ASP A 328 20.34 -59.38 20.21
CA ASP A 328 20.71 -58.64 21.44
C ASP A 328 20.48 -59.42 22.75
N ILE A 329 20.17 -60.73 22.64
CA ILE A 329 20.01 -61.63 23.79
C ILE A 329 21.21 -62.60 23.94
N LEU A 330 22.18 -62.62 23.01
CA LEU A 330 23.18 -63.70 22.92
C LEU A 330 24.67 -63.32 22.86
N GLY A 331 25.09 -62.11 23.20
CA GLY A 331 26.53 -61.82 23.37
C GLY A 331 26.76 -60.54 24.15
N GLY A 332 27.08 -60.54 25.44
CA GLY A 332 28.00 -61.45 26.13
C GLY A 332 29.39 -60.82 26.09
N ASP A 333 29.71 -60.12 27.18
CA ASP A 333 30.97 -59.48 27.57
C ASP A 333 32.24 -59.82 26.76
N ARG A 334 33.03 -58.79 26.50
CA ARG A 334 34.50 -58.84 26.67
C ARG A 334 35.10 -57.44 26.81
N ASN A 335 35.52 -57.14 28.04
CA ASN A 335 36.54 -56.15 28.37
C ASN A 335 37.83 -56.45 27.58
N PHE A 336 38.44 -55.42 27.01
CA PHE A 336 39.83 -54.99 27.24
C PHE A 336 40.02 -53.58 26.65
#